data_AF-A0A8S3HX71-F1
#
_entry.id   AF-A0A8S3HX71-F1
#
_cell.length_a   1.000
_cell.length_b   1.000
_cell.length_c   1.000
_cell.angle_alpha   90.00
_cell.angle_beta   90.00
_cell.angle_gamma   90.00
#
_symmetry.space_group_name_H-M   'P 1'
#
loop_
_entity.id
_entity.type
_entity.pdbx_description
1 polymer ?
#
loop_
_entity_poly.entity_id
_entity_poly.type
_entity_poly.pdbx_seq_one_letter_code
_entity_poly.pdbx_strand_id
1 'polypeptide(L)'
;MTIPQVEESVVDLSKFATVVKLVGFYPFQSGINALDNINAISEGLVHDDLRTFLDTNLPKEKKRAKMLLGVADPRIASTINELFSISCQHTGVVPELLRGLRLHFPNLVKGLTDQNQNKAQLGLGHAYSRAKVKFNVNRVDNMIIQSIALLDQLDKDINTFAMRIREWYGYHFPELIRIVSDNYTYARVVYLMKNRKEFTIAREEELEAITMDSGKTGAIFEAMKTTI
;
A
#
# COMPACT_ATOMS: atom_id res chain seq x y z
N MET A 1 4.90 16.71 42.96
CA MET A 1 6.16 17.15 42.33
C MET A 1 7.13 16.00 42.47
N THR A 2 7.47 15.35 41.36
CA THR A 2 8.46 14.27 41.29
C THR A 2 9.85 14.85 41.52
N ILE A 3 10.72 14.07 42.19
CA ILE A 3 12.10 14.47 42.48
C ILE A 3 12.89 14.36 41.16
N PRO A 4 13.73 15.35 40.78
CA PRO A 4 14.48 15.34 39.52
C PRO A 4 15.30 14.06 39.30
N GLN A 5 15.82 13.48 40.39
CA GLN A 5 16.58 12.24 40.40
C GLN A 5 15.75 11.03 39.94
N VAL A 6 14.45 11.02 40.20
CA VAL A 6 13.53 9.96 39.76
C VAL A 6 13.25 10.09 38.27
N GLU A 7 13.16 11.32 37.73
CA GLU A 7 12.99 11.55 36.30
C GLU A 7 14.21 11.10 35.49
N GLU A 8 15.43 11.42 35.96
CA GLU A 8 16.67 10.91 35.35
C GLU A 8 16.75 9.38 35.39
N SER A 9 16.26 8.77 36.46
CA SER A 9 16.26 7.30 36.59
C SER A 9 15.31 6.59 35.61
N VAL A 10 14.28 7.30 35.11
CA VAL A 10 13.36 6.77 34.08
C VAL A 10 14.00 6.86 32.68
N VAL A 11 14.90 7.81 32.46
CA VAL A 11 15.63 7.94 31.18
C VAL A 11 16.68 6.83 31.03
N ASP A 12 17.32 6.42 32.12
CA ASP A 12 18.32 5.35 32.11
C ASP A 12 17.68 3.96 31.99
N LEU A 13 17.91 3.29 30.85
CA LEU A 13 17.36 1.96 30.56
C LEU A 13 17.78 0.88 31.59
N SER A 14 19.00 0.95 32.11
CA SER A 14 19.51 0.00 33.11
C SER A 14 18.80 0.13 34.46
N LYS A 15 18.47 1.36 34.87
CA LYS A 15 17.71 1.64 36.10
C LYS A 15 16.22 1.37 35.90
N PHE A 16 15.69 1.61 34.71
CA PHE A 16 14.29 1.34 34.40
C PHE A 16 13.99 -0.17 34.31
N ALA A 17 14.92 -0.96 33.77
CA ALA A 17 14.79 -2.42 33.67
C ALA A 17 14.80 -3.14 35.04
N THR A 18 15.33 -2.52 36.10
CA THR A 18 15.22 -3.09 37.46
C THR A 18 13.85 -2.85 38.08
N VAL A 19 13.16 -1.78 37.66
CA VAL A 19 11.83 -1.40 38.14
C VAL A 19 10.72 -2.17 37.41
N VAL A 20 10.91 -2.47 36.11
CA VAL A 20 9.86 -3.06 35.28
C VAL A 20 10.31 -4.38 34.65
N LYS A 21 9.48 -5.42 34.80
CA LYS A 21 9.66 -6.72 34.16
C LYS A 21 8.49 -7.03 33.22
N LEU A 22 8.80 -7.36 31.97
CA LEU A 22 7.80 -7.81 31.00
C LEU A 22 7.27 -9.19 31.41
N VAL A 23 5.96 -9.29 31.66
CA VAL A 23 5.29 -10.55 32.04
C VAL A 23 4.66 -11.24 30.83
N GLY A 24 4.02 -10.48 29.96
CA GLY A 24 3.35 -11.00 28.77
C GLY A 24 3.23 -9.95 27.68
N PHE A 25 3.26 -10.38 26.43
CA PHE A 25 3.10 -9.55 25.25
C PHE A 25 2.15 -10.25 24.28
N TYR A 26 1.10 -9.56 23.85
CA TYR A 26 0.10 -10.09 22.92
C TYR A 26 0.11 -9.27 21.63
N PRO A 27 0.77 -9.75 20.56
CA PRO A 27 0.79 -9.06 19.29
C PRO A 27 -0.57 -9.16 18.60
N PHE A 28 -0.97 -8.10 17.90
CA PHE A 28 -2.14 -8.16 17.02
C PHE A 28 -1.85 -9.07 15.82
N GLN A 29 -2.80 -9.96 15.50
CA GLN A 29 -2.65 -10.91 14.41
C GLN A 29 -2.81 -10.27 13.02
N SER A 30 -3.60 -9.21 12.92
CA SER A 30 -3.93 -8.54 11.65
C SER A 30 -4.12 -7.04 11.84
N GLY A 31 -3.87 -6.27 10.78
CA GLY A 31 -4.11 -4.82 10.75
C GLY A 31 -5.58 -4.44 10.92
N ILE A 32 -6.51 -5.32 10.54
CA ILE A 32 -7.97 -5.14 10.76
C ILE A 32 -8.26 -5.23 12.25
N ASN A 33 -7.76 -6.29 12.90
CA ASN A 33 -7.93 -6.47 14.34
C ASN A 33 -7.29 -5.31 15.13
N ALA A 34 -6.12 -4.83 14.71
CA ALA A 34 -5.49 -3.66 15.32
C ALA A 34 -6.35 -2.38 15.17
N LEU A 35 -7.03 -2.20 14.04
CA LEU A 35 -7.94 -1.08 13.81
C LEU A 35 -9.17 -1.16 14.71
N ASP A 36 -9.78 -2.34 14.82
CA ASP A 36 -10.96 -2.57 15.68
C ASP A 36 -10.63 -2.34 17.15
N ASN A 37 -9.46 -2.83 17.61
CA ASN A 37 -8.96 -2.58 18.95
C ASN A 37 -8.74 -1.08 19.23
N ILE A 38 -8.19 -0.31 18.27
CA ILE A 38 -8.04 1.15 18.45
C ILE A 38 -9.37 1.87 18.49
N ASN A 39 -10.34 1.48 17.67
CA ASN A 39 -11.68 2.06 17.71
C ASN A 39 -12.34 1.81 19.07
N ALA A 40 -12.29 0.57 19.57
CA ALA A 40 -12.79 0.21 20.90
C ALA A 40 -12.10 1.02 22.02
N ILE A 41 -10.76 1.13 22.00
CA ILE A 41 -9.99 1.94 22.97
C ILE A 41 -10.37 3.42 22.89
N SER A 42 -10.57 3.97 21.69
CA SER A 42 -10.98 5.36 21.48
C SER A 42 -12.35 5.67 22.10
N GLU A 43 -13.25 4.68 22.07
CA GLU A 43 -14.60 4.76 22.65
C GLU A 43 -14.63 4.40 24.14
N GLY A 44 -13.54 3.84 24.67
CA GLY A 44 -13.41 3.41 26.07
C GLY A 44 -13.96 2.01 26.34
N LEU A 45 -14.21 1.22 25.30
CA LEU A 45 -14.69 -0.16 25.38
C LEU A 45 -13.51 -1.15 25.45
N VAL A 46 -13.72 -2.26 26.15
CA VAL A 46 -12.75 -3.36 26.25
C VAL A 46 -13.02 -4.35 25.11
N HIS A 47 -12.06 -4.51 24.21
CA HIS A 47 -12.12 -5.50 23.13
C HIS A 47 -11.89 -6.93 23.67
N ASP A 48 -12.41 -7.95 22.99
CA ASP A 48 -12.33 -9.35 23.43
C ASP A 48 -10.88 -9.89 23.54
N ASP A 49 -9.97 -9.38 22.71
CA ASP A 49 -8.53 -9.68 22.82
C ASP A 49 -7.95 -9.21 24.15
N LEU A 50 -8.31 -7.99 24.58
CA LEU A 50 -7.86 -7.43 25.85
C LEU A 50 -8.43 -8.22 27.02
N ARG A 51 -9.70 -8.65 26.90
CA ARG A 51 -10.35 -9.51 27.89
C ARG A 51 -9.60 -10.84 28.04
N THR A 52 -9.31 -11.52 26.93
CA THR A 52 -8.59 -12.80 26.89
C THR A 52 -7.17 -12.66 27.45
N PHE A 53 -6.49 -11.56 27.14
CA PHE A 53 -5.16 -11.27 27.64
C PHE A 53 -5.14 -11.04 29.16
N LEU A 54 -6.12 -10.29 29.69
CA LEU A 54 -6.27 -10.05 31.12
C LEU A 54 -6.58 -11.36 31.86
N ASP A 55 -7.50 -12.18 31.34
CA ASP A 55 -7.83 -13.47 31.95
C ASP A 55 -6.63 -14.44 32.00
N THR A 56 -5.78 -14.41 30.97
CA THR A 56 -4.60 -15.29 30.88
C THR A 56 -3.48 -14.86 31.83
N ASN A 57 -3.26 -13.55 31.99
CA ASN A 57 -2.11 -13.02 32.75
C ASN A 57 -2.44 -12.65 34.20
N LEU A 58 -3.71 -12.53 34.57
CA LEU A 58 -4.10 -12.21 35.95
C LEU A 58 -4.26 -13.48 36.80
N PRO A 59 -3.56 -13.61 37.94
CA PRO A 59 -3.76 -14.74 38.86
C PRO A 59 -5.20 -14.84 39.38
N LYS A 60 -5.65 -16.07 39.67
CA LYS A 60 -7.04 -16.38 40.06
C LYS A 60 -7.46 -15.75 41.41
N GLU A 61 -8.69 -15.21 41.39
CA GLU A 61 -9.62 -14.68 42.41
C GLU A 61 -9.09 -14.22 43.78
N LYS A 62 -8.34 -15.00 44.58
CA LYS A 62 -8.00 -14.61 45.97
C LYS A 62 -6.92 -13.51 46.09
N LYS A 63 -6.15 -13.25 45.03
CA LYS A 63 -5.17 -12.13 44.98
C LYS A 63 -5.62 -10.96 44.10
N ARG A 64 -6.77 -11.06 43.40
CA ARG A 64 -7.25 -10.01 42.47
C ARG A 64 -7.59 -8.71 43.19
N ALA A 65 -8.15 -8.79 44.40
CA ALA A 65 -8.53 -7.62 45.20
C ALA A 65 -7.34 -6.81 45.76
N LYS A 66 -6.12 -7.38 45.79
CA LYS A 66 -4.89 -6.68 46.24
C LYS A 66 -4.02 -6.22 45.09
N MET A 67 -4.35 -6.57 43.85
CA MET A 67 -3.58 -6.15 42.70
C MET A 67 -4.08 -4.81 42.19
N LEU A 68 -3.12 -3.92 41.99
CA LEU A 68 -3.33 -2.61 41.43
C LEU A 68 -2.96 -2.64 39.95
N LEU A 69 -3.91 -2.36 39.07
CA LEU A 69 -3.65 -2.27 37.64
C LEU A 69 -3.48 -0.79 37.23
N GLY A 70 -2.32 -0.45 36.68
CA GLY A 70 -2.08 0.87 36.10
C GLY A 70 -2.65 0.96 34.69
N VAL A 71 -3.60 1.87 34.45
CA VAL A 71 -4.20 2.09 33.11
C VAL A 71 -4.06 3.57 32.71
N ALA A 72 -3.86 3.82 31.41
CA ALA A 72 -3.65 5.17 30.88
C ALA A 72 -4.95 6.00 30.80
N ASP A 73 -6.06 5.40 30.34
CA ASP A 73 -7.36 6.09 30.17
C ASP A 73 -8.30 5.74 31.35
N PRO A 74 -8.88 6.74 32.04
CA PRO A 74 -9.84 6.52 33.12
C PRO A 74 -11.12 5.78 32.67
N ARG A 75 -11.57 5.93 31.42
CA ARG A 75 -12.78 5.25 30.90
C ARG A 75 -12.57 3.75 30.71
N ILE A 76 -11.36 3.37 30.31
CA ILE A 76 -10.98 1.95 30.23
C ILE A 76 -10.80 1.39 31.65
N ALA A 77 -10.24 2.18 32.57
CA ALA A 77 -10.11 1.80 33.96
C ALA A 77 -11.48 1.51 34.62
N SER A 78 -12.51 2.31 34.36
CA SER A 78 -13.87 2.05 34.87
C SER A 78 -14.46 0.76 34.28
N THR A 79 -14.36 0.58 32.95
CA THR A 79 -14.90 -0.60 32.27
C THR A 79 -14.19 -1.90 32.70
N ILE A 80 -12.87 -1.86 32.91
CA ILE A 80 -12.11 -3.01 33.44
C ILE A 80 -12.48 -3.30 34.89
N ASN A 81 -12.67 -2.27 35.72
CA ASN A 81 -13.08 -2.45 37.11
C ASN A 81 -14.46 -3.12 37.19
N GLU A 82 -15.41 -2.71 36.34
CA GLU A 82 -16.72 -3.34 36.24
C GLU A 82 -16.63 -4.81 35.81
N LEU A 83 -15.81 -5.13 34.80
CA LEU A 83 -15.71 -6.48 34.25
C LEU A 83 -14.93 -7.47 35.12
N PHE A 84 -13.86 -7.00 35.78
CA PHE A 84 -12.90 -7.88 36.46
C PHE A 84 -12.82 -7.65 37.97
N SER A 85 -13.52 -6.64 38.52
CA SER A 85 -13.47 -6.27 39.94
C SER A 85 -12.04 -6.03 40.46
N ILE A 86 -11.22 -5.31 39.67
CA ILE A 86 -9.81 -5.01 39.98
C ILE A 86 -9.66 -3.52 40.30
N SER A 87 -8.86 -3.20 41.33
CA SER A 87 -8.48 -1.82 41.61
C SER A 87 -7.59 -1.24 40.49
N CYS A 88 -8.18 -0.46 39.59
CA CYS A 88 -7.45 0.26 38.55
C CYS A 88 -7.03 1.65 39.04
N GLN A 89 -5.74 2.00 38.90
CA GLN A 89 -5.20 3.34 39.17
C GLN A 89 -4.76 3.99 37.86
N HIS A 90 -5.16 5.26 37.69
CA HIS A 90 -4.75 6.09 36.55
C HIS A 90 -3.97 7.34 37.00
N THR A 91 -3.89 7.60 38.31
CA THR A 91 -3.28 8.80 38.90
C THR A 91 -1.93 8.51 39.57
N GLY A 92 -1.12 9.56 39.77
CA GLY A 92 0.13 9.47 40.52
C GLY A 92 1.32 8.97 39.70
N VAL A 93 1.86 7.81 40.07
CA VAL A 93 3.11 7.26 39.51
C VAL A 93 2.89 6.50 38.19
N VAL A 94 1.65 6.08 37.91
CA VAL A 94 1.29 5.27 36.73
C VAL A 94 1.59 5.98 35.40
N PRO A 95 1.24 7.27 35.19
CA PRO A 95 1.57 7.98 33.95
C PRO A 95 3.08 8.08 33.68
N GLU A 96 3.90 8.28 34.72
CA GLU A 96 5.36 8.35 34.56
C GLU A 96 5.97 6.97 34.23
N LEU A 97 5.47 5.90 34.85
CA LEU A 97 5.85 4.53 34.49
C LEU A 97 5.47 4.22 33.04
N LEU A 98 4.27 4.62 32.61
CA LEU A 98 3.83 4.48 31.21
C LEU A 98 4.69 5.31 30.24
N ARG A 99 5.15 6.49 30.66
CA ARG A 99 6.06 7.33 29.87
C ARG A 99 7.42 6.67 29.68
N GLY A 100 8.01 6.12 30.75
CA GLY A 100 9.25 5.34 30.69
C GLY A 100 9.11 4.08 29.84
N LEU A 101 7.98 3.37 29.99
CA LEU A 101 7.65 2.21 29.16
C LEU A 101 7.59 2.57 27.67
N ARG A 102 7.01 3.71 27.31
CA ARG A 102 6.92 4.16 25.91
C ARG A 102 8.28 4.53 25.32
N LEU A 103 9.15 5.15 26.12
CA LEU A 103 10.51 5.51 25.70
C LEU A 103 11.36 4.27 25.42
N HIS A 104 11.30 3.28 26.31
CA HIS A 104 12.12 2.07 26.23
C HIS A 104 11.41 0.87 25.57
N PHE A 105 10.20 1.08 25.04
CA PHE A 105 9.37 0.03 24.41
C PHE A 105 10.11 -0.82 23.36
N PRO A 106 10.91 -0.23 22.45
CA PRO A 106 11.65 -0.99 21.43
C PRO A 106 12.67 -1.96 22.04
N ASN A 107 13.22 -1.61 23.20
CA ASN A 107 14.25 -2.39 23.88
C ASN A 107 13.67 -3.44 24.84
N LEU A 108 12.42 -3.27 25.26
CA LEU A 108 11.72 -4.17 26.19
C LEU A 108 11.10 -5.39 25.49
N VAL A 109 10.68 -5.24 24.24
CA VAL A 109 10.03 -6.31 23.46
C VAL A 109 11.05 -6.94 22.50
N LYS A 110 11.47 -8.16 22.81
CA LYS A 110 12.38 -8.92 21.93
C LYS A 110 11.72 -9.17 20.58
N GLY A 111 12.25 -8.57 19.52
CA GLY A 111 11.77 -8.73 18.13
C GLY A 111 11.03 -7.52 17.55
N LEU A 112 10.72 -6.50 18.35
CA LEU A 112 10.16 -5.24 17.84
C LEU A 112 11.29 -4.22 17.66
N THR A 113 11.76 -4.03 16.43
CA THR A 113 12.70 -2.96 16.11
C THR A 113 11.97 -1.62 16.00
N ASP A 114 12.66 -0.52 16.28
CA ASP A 114 12.15 0.85 16.09
C ASP A 114 11.56 1.07 14.68
N GLN A 115 12.22 0.52 13.66
CA GLN A 115 11.77 0.63 12.28
C GLN A 115 10.44 -0.08 12.04
N ASN A 116 10.27 -1.29 12.60
CA ASN A 116 9.04 -2.05 12.45
C ASN A 116 7.89 -1.40 13.23
N GLN A 117 8.17 -0.89 14.42
CA GLN A 117 7.20 -0.12 15.20
C GLN A 117 6.73 1.12 14.45
N ASN A 118 7.64 1.92 13.90
CA ASN A 118 7.30 3.12 13.15
C ASN A 118 6.46 2.81 11.90
N LYS A 119 6.79 1.76 11.17
CA LYS A 119 6.00 1.30 10.01
C LYS A 119 4.59 0.86 10.42
N ALA A 120 4.47 0.08 11.51
CA ALA A 120 3.17 -0.35 12.04
C ALA A 120 2.32 0.83 12.51
N GLN A 121 2.93 1.80 13.22
CA GLN A 121 2.27 3.03 13.66
C GLN A 121 1.78 3.87 12.48
N LEU A 122 2.59 4.02 11.42
CA LEU A 122 2.20 4.75 10.21
C LEU A 122 1.00 4.10 9.53
N GLY A 123 1.04 2.78 9.32
CA GLY A 123 -0.04 2.03 8.69
C GLY A 123 -1.35 2.11 9.49
N LEU A 124 -1.26 1.96 10.81
CA LEU A 124 -2.39 2.00 11.72
C LEU A 124 -2.97 3.40 11.87
N GLY A 125 -2.13 4.43 11.97
CA GLY A 125 -2.55 5.83 11.99
C GLY A 125 -3.30 6.21 10.71
N HIS A 126 -2.77 5.82 9.55
CA HIS A 126 -3.49 6.01 8.29
C HIS A 126 -4.82 5.24 8.24
N ALA A 127 -4.86 3.99 8.70
CA ALA A 127 -6.09 3.20 8.71
C ALA A 127 -7.16 3.82 9.61
N TYR A 128 -6.80 4.23 10.82
CA TYR A 128 -7.69 4.89 11.77
C TYR A 128 -8.22 6.22 11.23
N SER A 129 -7.33 7.09 10.73
CA SER A 129 -7.75 8.38 10.14
C SER A 129 -8.65 8.19 8.91
N ARG A 130 -8.36 7.21 8.05
CA ARG A 130 -9.20 6.91 6.89
C ARG A 130 -10.59 6.42 7.28
N ALA A 131 -10.67 5.51 8.25
CA ALA A 131 -11.93 4.98 8.76
C ALA A 131 -12.80 6.10 9.36
N LYS A 132 -12.19 6.98 10.16
CA LYS A 132 -12.91 8.06 10.85
C LYS A 132 -13.38 9.17 9.92
N VAL A 133 -12.59 9.52 8.92
CA VAL A 133 -12.89 10.64 8.00
C VAL A 133 -13.75 10.21 6.80
N LYS A 134 -14.15 8.92 6.70
CA LYS A 134 -14.73 8.33 5.47
C LYS A 134 -13.90 8.75 4.25
N PHE A 135 -12.58 8.63 4.38
CA PHE A 135 -11.65 9.22 3.44
C PHE A 135 -11.79 8.53 2.08
N ASN A 136 -11.99 9.34 1.03
CA ASN A 136 -12.13 9.02 -0.39
C ASN A 136 -13.55 8.81 -0.96
N VAL A 137 -14.22 9.92 -1.27
CA VAL A 137 -15.14 9.99 -2.42
C VAL A 137 -14.36 10.22 -3.73
N ASN A 138 -13.25 10.97 -3.66
CA ASN A 138 -12.50 11.46 -4.84
C ASN A 138 -11.29 10.60 -5.25
N ARG A 139 -11.13 9.37 -4.71
CA ARG A 139 -10.02 8.47 -5.13
C ARG A 139 -10.09 8.13 -6.62
N VAL A 140 -11.32 8.14 -7.15
CA VAL A 140 -11.60 7.90 -8.55
C VAL A 140 -10.96 8.97 -9.44
N ASP A 141 -10.90 10.22 -8.97
CA ASP A 141 -10.39 11.36 -9.77
C ASP A 141 -8.90 11.21 -10.08
N ASN A 142 -8.10 10.72 -9.13
CA ASN A 142 -6.69 10.43 -9.38
C ASN A 142 -6.49 9.38 -10.48
N MET A 143 -7.37 8.37 -10.55
CA MET A 143 -7.29 7.36 -11.62
C MET A 143 -7.66 7.96 -12.97
N ILE A 144 -8.64 8.87 -13.01
CA ILE A 144 -9.03 9.56 -14.24
C ILE A 144 -7.89 10.46 -14.74
N ILE A 145 -7.29 11.27 -13.85
CA ILE A 145 -6.15 12.14 -14.19
C ILE A 145 -4.99 11.32 -14.74
N GLN A 146 -4.64 10.21 -14.08
CA GLN A 146 -3.58 9.32 -14.54
C GLN A 146 -3.92 8.66 -15.88
N SER A 147 -5.18 8.27 -16.10
CA SER A 147 -5.61 7.64 -17.34
C SER A 147 -5.55 8.61 -18.53
N ILE A 148 -5.96 9.87 -18.34
CA ILE A 148 -5.87 10.91 -19.38
C ILE A 148 -4.40 11.20 -19.71
N ALA A 149 -3.55 11.37 -18.68
CA ALA A 149 -2.13 11.60 -18.89
C ALA A 149 -1.44 10.44 -19.63
N LEU A 150 -1.85 9.20 -19.33
CA LEU A 150 -1.35 8.01 -20.00
C LEU A 150 -1.82 7.94 -21.46
N LEU A 151 -3.06 8.31 -21.75
CA LEU A 151 -3.61 8.36 -23.11
C LEU A 151 -2.84 9.38 -23.96
N ASP A 152 -2.63 10.60 -23.44
CA ASP A 152 -1.85 11.64 -24.13
C ASP A 152 -0.39 11.21 -24.41
N GLN A 153 0.21 10.46 -23.49
CA GLN A 153 1.57 9.93 -23.67
C GLN A 153 1.60 8.82 -24.71
N LEU A 154 0.64 7.90 -24.69
CA LEU A 154 0.53 6.84 -25.69
C LEU A 154 0.35 7.39 -27.10
N ASP A 155 -0.45 8.44 -27.28
CA ASP A 155 -0.65 9.06 -28.60
C ASP A 155 0.64 9.65 -29.17
N LYS A 156 1.47 10.27 -28.32
CA LYS A 156 2.81 10.76 -28.72
C LYS A 156 3.74 9.61 -29.08
N ASP A 157 3.78 8.59 -28.22
CA ASP A 157 4.66 7.43 -28.40
C ASP A 157 4.28 6.64 -29.66
N ILE A 158 2.99 6.41 -29.92
CA ILE A 158 2.49 5.75 -31.13
C ILE A 158 2.94 6.50 -32.38
N ASN A 159 2.85 7.83 -32.39
CA ASN A 159 3.28 8.63 -33.54
C ASN A 159 4.80 8.58 -33.73
N THR A 160 5.59 8.71 -32.66
CA THR A 160 7.04 8.60 -32.73
C THR A 160 7.47 7.22 -33.23
N PHE A 161 6.87 6.13 -32.71
CA PHE A 161 7.17 4.78 -33.16
C PHE A 161 6.71 4.52 -34.60
N ALA A 162 5.55 5.02 -35.01
CA ALA A 162 5.08 4.90 -36.38
C ALA A 162 6.03 5.60 -37.38
N MET A 163 6.50 6.80 -37.05
CA MET A 163 7.51 7.49 -37.86
C MET A 163 8.82 6.71 -37.93
N ARG A 164 9.26 6.10 -36.82
CA ARG A 164 10.46 5.27 -36.80
C ARG A 164 10.34 4.00 -37.65
N ILE A 165 9.18 3.33 -37.61
CA ILE A 165 8.88 2.16 -38.45
C ILE A 165 8.85 2.57 -39.93
N ARG A 166 8.30 3.74 -40.25
CA ARG A 166 8.31 4.29 -41.62
C ARG A 166 9.73 4.54 -42.10
N GLU A 167 10.59 5.18 -41.32
CA GLU A 167 12.00 5.39 -41.68
C GLU A 167 12.72 4.07 -41.93
N TRP A 168 12.62 3.11 -41.00
CA TRP A 168 13.33 1.83 -41.11
C TRP A 168 12.85 0.97 -42.27
N TYR A 169 11.54 0.85 -42.46
CA TYR A 169 10.98 0.07 -43.56
C TYR A 169 11.08 0.79 -44.90
N GLY A 170 11.12 2.13 -44.89
CA GLY A 170 11.34 2.96 -46.07
C GLY A 170 12.67 2.70 -46.76
N TYR A 171 13.71 2.29 -46.02
CA TYR A 171 14.98 1.85 -46.63
C TYR A 171 14.83 0.57 -47.47
N HIS A 172 13.87 -0.28 -47.14
CA HIS A 172 13.62 -1.54 -47.84
C HIS A 172 12.53 -1.40 -48.92
N PHE A 173 11.50 -0.60 -48.67
CA PHE A 173 10.40 -0.37 -49.60
C PHE A 173 9.89 1.09 -49.52
N PRO A 174 10.56 2.02 -50.23
CA PRO A 174 10.28 3.46 -50.11
C PRO A 174 8.93 3.88 -50.70
N GLU A 175 8.40 3.13 -51.66
CA GLU A 175 7.13 3.42 -52.33
C GLU A 175 5.92 3.23 -51.40
N LEU A 176 6.03 2.37 -50.38
CA LEU A 176 4.94 2.10 -49.43
C LEU A 176 4.54 3.34 -48.62
N ILE A 177 5.51 4.19 -48.28
CA ILE A 177 5.27 5.43 -47.51
C ILE A 177 4.36 6.39 -48.28
N ARG A 178 4.45 6.38 -49.62
CA ARG A 178 3.61 7.24 -50.48
C ARG A 178 2.20 6.70 -50.67
N ILE A 179 2.03 5.37 -50.61
CA ILE A 179 0.76 4.71 -50.88
C ILE A 179 -0.11 4.64 -49.61
N VAL A 180 0.48 4.39 -48.44
CA VAL A 180 -0.24 4.24 -47.17
C VAL A 180 0.03 5.42 -46.24
N SER A 181 -0.95 6.33 -46.15
CA SER A 181 -0.85 7.57 -45.36
C SER A 181 -1.13 7.39 -43.86
N ASP A 182 -1.93 6.39 -43.46
CA ASP A 182 -2.25 6.10 -42.05
C ASP A 182 -1.14 5.31 -41.35
N ASN A 183 -0.78 5.72 -40.13
CA ASN A 183 0.30 5.13 -39.33
C ASN A 183 -0.04 3.70 -38.88
N TYR A 184 -1.28 3.49 -38.46
CA TYR A 184 -1.73 2.20 -37.95
C TYR A 184 -1.82 1.16 -39.06
N THR A 185 -2.43 1.54 -40.18
CA THR A 185 -2.52 0.69 -41.38
C THR A 185 -1.13 0.37 -41.93
N TYR A 186 -0.21 1.34 -41.96
CA TYR A 186 1.18 1.13 -42.38
C TYR A 186 1.88 0.07 -41.52
N ALA A 187 1.77 0.15 -40.19
CA ALA A 187 2.38 -0.82 -39.29
C ALA A 187 1.81 -2.24 -39.49
N ARG A 188 0.50 -2.36 -39.73
CA ARG A 188 -0.15 -3.66 -40.04
C ARG A 188 0.32 -4.24 -41.37
N VAL A 189 0.47 -3.41 -42.40
CA VAL A 189 0.98 -3.84 -43.71
C VAL A 189 2.43 -4.29 -43.61
N VAL A 190 3.29 -3.55 -42.89
CA VAL A 190 4.68 -3.94 -42.64
C VAL A 190 4.77 -5.27 -41.90
N TYR A 191 3.92 -5.48 -40.88
CA TYR A 191 3.86 -6.73 -40.14
C TYR A 191 3.43 -7.92 -41.01
N LEU A 192 2.49 -7.70 -41.92
CA LEU A 192 2.03 -8.70 -42.88
C LEU A 192 3.14 -9.03 -43.89
N MET A 193 3.72 -8.00 -44.51
CA MET A 193 4.66 -8.15 -45.62
C MET A 193 5.96 -8.81 -45.19
N LYS A 194 6.48 -8.53 -43.99
CA LYS A 194 7.79 -9.02 -43.50
C LYS A 194 8.88 -8.87 -44.57
N ASN A 195 9.18 -9.93 -45.33
CA ASN A 195 10.17 -9.95 -46.39
C ASN A 195 9.52 -9.90 -47.79
N ARG A 196 10.04 -9.04 -48.68
CA ARG A 196 9.50 -8.82 -50.03
C ARG A 196 9.45 -10.10 -50.88
N LYS A 197 10.38 -11.03 -50.66
CA LYS A 197 10.49 -12.27 -51.46
C LYS A 197 9.49 -13.35 -51.07
N GLU A 198 8.86 -13.27 -49.90
CA GLU A 198 7.93 -14.28 -49.40
C GLU A 198 6.45 -13.90 -49.63
N PHE A 199 6.19 -12.73 -50.21
CA PHE A 199 4.82 -12.25 -50.40
C PHE A 199 4.19 -12.91 -51.63
N THR A 200 3.24 -13.82 -51.35
CA THR A 200 2.52 -14.61 -52.36
C THR A 200 1.11 -14.02 -52.56
N ILE A 201 0.54 -14.21 -53.75
CA ILE A 201 -0.82 -13.80 -54.16
C ILE A 201 -1.89 -14.22 -53.14
N ALA A 202 -1.69 -15.31 -52.40
CA ALA A 202 -2.58 -15.77 -51.32
C ALA A 202 -2.76 -14.77 -50.15
N ARG A 203 -1.89 -13.75 -50.02
CA ARG A 203 -1.96 -12.73 -48.97
C ARG A 203 -2.58 -11.41 -49.46
N GLU A 204 -3.06 -11.39 -50.71
CA GLU A 204 -3.78 -10.26 -51.31
C GLU A 204 -5.11 -10.01 -50.60
N GLU A 205 -5.86 -11.07 -50.27
CA GLU A 205 -7.10 -10.98 -49.49
C GLU A 205 -6.85 -10.42 -48.07
N GLU A 206 -5.74 -10.79 -47.44
CA GLU A 206 -5.33 -10.26 -46.13
C GLU A 206 -4.91 -8.79 -46.20
N LEU A 207 -4.27 -8.39 -47.31
CA LEU A 207 -3.85 -7.01 -47.53
C LEU A 207 -5.05 -6.11 -47.86
N GLU A 208 -6.02 -6.60 -48.64
CA GLU A 208 -7.27 -5.90 -48.95
C GLU A 208 -8.14 -5.75 -47.69
N ALA A 209 -8.16 -6.76 -46.82
CA ALA A 209 -8.82 -6.67 -45.51
C ALA A 209 -8.17 -5.64 -44.57
N ILE A 210 -6.86 -5.39 -44.69
CA ILE A 210 -6.13 -4.40 -43.87
C ILE A 210 -6.25 -2.99 -44.45
N THR A 211 -6.12 -2.85 -45.77
CA THR A 211 -6.11 -1.55 -46.45
C THR A 211 -7.52 -1.04 -46.73
N MET A 212 -8.54 -1.92 -46.71
CA MET A 212 -9.94 -1.66 -47.03
C MET A 212 -10.16 -0.95 -48.39
N ASP A 213 -9.14 -0.99 -49.26
CA ASP A 213 -9.08 -0.23 -50.49
C ASP A 213 -8.34 -1.06 -51.54
N SER A 214 -9.11 -1.60 -52.48
CA SER A 214 -8.63 -2.43 -53.58
C SER A 214 -7.62 -1.66 -54.46
N GLY A 215 -7.79 -0.33 -54.59
CA GLY A 215 -6.88 0.52 -55.37
C GLY A 215 -5.50 0.67 -54.71
N LYS A 216 -5.44 0.79 -53.38
CA LYS A 216 -4.16 0.83 -52.65
C LYS A 216 -3.47 -0.53 -52.65
N THR A 217 -4.24 -1.61 -52.58
CA THR A 217 -3.71 -2.98 -52.68
C THR A 217 -3.03 -3.20 -54.02
N GLY A 218 -3.69 -2.86 -55.13
CA GLY A 218 -3.10 -2.93 -56.47
C GLY A 218 -1.84 -2.08 -56.61
N ALA A 219 -1.86 -0.83 -56.12
CA ALA A 219 -0.69 0.05 -56.16
C ALA A 219 0.50 -0.50 -55.34
N ILE A 220 0.24 -1.16 -54.21
CA ILE A 220 1.28 -1.82 -53.40
C ILE A 220 1.90 -2.99 -54.16
N PHE A 221 1.10 -3.80 -54.85
CA PHE A 221 1.59 -4.92 -55.68
C PHE A 221 2.37 -4.47 -56.90
N GLU A 222 1.95 -3.40 -57.56
CA GLU A 222 2.69 -2.81 -58.68
C GLU A 222 4.02 -2.25 -58.19
N ALA A 223 4.01 -1.44 -57.13
CA ALA A 223 5.21 -0.92 -56.48
C ALA A 223 6.18 -2.05 -56.08
N MET A 224 5.65 -3.15 -55.55
CA MET A 224 6.43 -4.32 -55.19
C MET A 224 7.08 -5.04 -56.38
N LYS A 225 6.60 -4.84 -57.61
CA LYS A 225 7.23 -5.37 -58.84
C LYS A 225 8.23 -4.38 -59.44
N THR A 226 8.04 -3.07 -59.28
CA THR A 226 8.88 -2.02 -59.87
C THR A 226 10.09 -1.61 -59.04
N THR A 227 10.02 -1.66 -57.71
CA THR A 227 11.18 -1.29 -56.88
C THR A 227 12.35 -2.27 -57.13
N ILE A 228 13.60 -1.83 -57.26
CA ILE A 228 14.76 -2.75 -57.39
C ILE A 228 15.29 -3.06 -56.00
#